data_AF-A0A448Z3M1-F1
#
_entry.id   AF-A0A448Z3M1-F1
#
_cell.length_a   1.000
_cell.length_b   1.000
_cell.length_c   1.000
_cell.angle_alpha   90.00
_cell.angle_beta   90.00
_cell.angle_gamma   90.00
#
_symmetry.space_group_name_H-M   'P 1'
#
loop_
_entity.id
_entity.type
_entity.pdbx_description
1 polymer ?
#
loop_
_entity_poly.entity_id
_entity_poly.type
_entity_poly.pdbx_seq_one_letter_code
_entity_poly.pdbx_strand_id
1 'polypeptide(L)'
;MSSAPKKYIKIKGVMKMNPEYKAWKNRQESGGAVPIPQAAATSPKDNALPVISNMDDHMQLNEDLGTDVPLAEATNATIEMMQEPDISLEAGMQPDEMVDELGAVLGKYEVPMGLMNKLIMLSEFDSLEFIIDDSGSMQMISDTINPLTRKPNTRWQEAHQRLKEMIEILAYVPFQQIGIEFLNRQDRILLTRQGMAPRDFLTGAYDQIDAQFARGPSGTTPVLEKLQTSLLRGQGHSIARYFFGDGVPNGGQMAVKEIARIVTNRAEPAANPITFLSCTNQDDDVEWMKETEEIAPYCSESDDYGDESREVLGDQGEALPYTRGFWLICQLVAAMNPDDLDAMDESIPFTKMTLDNLLGIVHNEASYKYYFDSFLENQRKRSAYNEMDRLKKNTRWSYHDFLNAAVAKDISQVRDFKQKMARMNHH
;
A
#
# COMPACT_ATOMS: atom_id res chain seq x y z
N MET A 1 -21.94 5.22 31.46
CA MET A 1 -20.49 5.44 31.21
C MET A 1 -20.39 5.91 29.76
N SER A 2 -19.58 6.92 29.46
CA SER A 2 -19.29 7.27 28.05
C SER A 2 -18.43 6.17 27.44
N SER A 3 -18.71 5.78 26.20
CA SER A 3 -17.82 4.93 25.41
C SER A 3 -16.46 5.60 25.26
N ALA A 4 -15.39 4.80 25.13
CA ALA A 4 -14.07 5.34 24.82
C ALA A 4 -14.09 6.01 23.42
N PRO A 5 -13.38 7.14 23.21
CA PRO A 5 -13.19 7.70 21.87
C PRO A 5 -12.43 6.70 20.97
N LYS A 6 -12.52 6.85 19.64
CA LYS A 6 -11.64 6.11 18.73
C LYS A 6 -10.17 6.39 19.07
N LYS A 7 -9.32 5.35 19.09
CA LYS A 7 -7.90 5.44 19.44
C LYS A 7 -7.11 6.31 18.45
N TYR A 8 -7.39 6.14 17.15
CA TYR A 8 -6.78 6.89 16.06
C TYR A 8 -7.80 7.68 15.25
N ILE A 9 -7.34 8.74 14.58
CA ILE A 9 -8.10 9.59 13.66
C ILE A 9 -7.21 10.07 12.50
N LYS A 10 -7.79 10.22 11.32
CA LYS A 10 -7.11 10.77 10.13
C LYS A 10 -7.22 12.30 10.12
N ILE A 11 -6.10 13.00 10.25
CA ILE A 11 -6.01 14.47 10.17
C ILE A 11 -5.17 14.80 8.93
N LYS A 12 -5.76 15.47 7.94
CA LYS A 12 -5.11 15.85 6.67
C LYS A 12 -4.37 14.70 5.95
N GLY A 13 -4.96 13.49 5.94
CA GLY A 13 -4.37 12.31 5.29
C GLY A 13 -3.42 11.49 6.18
N VAL A 14 -2.98 12.03 7.31
CA VAL A 14 -2.10 11.38 8.29
C VAL A 14 -2.93 10.76 9.42
N MET A 15 -2.69 9.48 9.73
CA MET A 15 -3.23 8.83 10.92
C MET A 15 -2.48 9.29 12.17
N LYS A 16 -3.24 9.68 13.19
CA LYS A 16 -2.71 10.17 14.47
C LYS A 16 -3.49 9.60 15.64
N MET A 17 -2.84 9.55 16.80
CA MET A 17 -3.53 9.33 18.07
C MET A 17 -4.58 10.42 18.29
N ASN A 18 -5.81 10.03 18.61
CA ASN A 18 -6.89 10.95 18.89
C ASN A 18 -6.60 11.72 20.21
N PRO A 19 -6.54 13.07 20.20
CA PRO A 19 -6.31 13.85 21.42
C PRO A 19 -7.32 13.57 22.54
N GLU A 20 -8.57 13.23 22.20
CA GLU A 20 -9.60 12.86 23.19
C GLU A 20 -9.32 11.50 23.82
N TYR A 21 -8.86 10.53 23.02
CA TYR A 21 -8.41 9.23 23.52
C TYR A 21 -7.15 9.36 24.37
N LYS A 22 -6.15 10.13 23.90
CA LYS A 22 -4.92 10.40 24.67
C LYS A 22 -5.24 11.09 26.00
N ALA A 23 -6.14 12.07 26.01
CA ALA A 23 -6.61 12.70 27.24
C ALA A 23 -7.43 11.73 28.12
N TRP A 24 -8.08 10.71 27.56
CA TRP A 24 -8.75 9.64 28.32
C TRP A 24 -7.75 8.64 28.92
N LYS A 25 -6.73 8.20 28.17
CA LYS A 25 -5.69 7.26 28.62
C LYS A 25 -4.68 7.89 29.58
N ASN A 26 -4.26 9.14 29.36
CA ASN A 26 -3.40 9.90 30.29
C ASN A 26 -4.08 10.23 31.64
N ARG A 27 -5.39 10.01 31.76
CA ARG A 27 -6.10 10.04 33.06
C ARG A 27 -6.02 8.70 33.82
N GLN A 28 -5.43 7.66 33.22
CA GLN A 28 -5.27 6.33 33.80
C GLN A 28 -3.80 6.00 34.09
N GLU A 29 -2.84 6.45 33.26
CA GLU A 29 -1.45 6.01 33.33
C GLU A 29 -0.43 7.16 33.26
N SER A 30 0.69 7.02 33.98
CA SER A 30 1.76 8.02 34.05
C SER A 30 3.15 7.40 34.31
N GLY A 31 4.06 7.49 33.34
CA GLY A 31 5.46 7.08 33.44
C GLY A 31 6.09 6.87 32.07
N GLY A 32 7.30 7.38 31.82
CA GLY A 32 7.98 7.29 30.51
C GLY A 32 9.49 7.10 30.63
N ALA A 33 10.18 6.87 29.49
CA ALA A 33 11.59 6.50 29.39
C ALA A 33 12.36 7.25 28.26
N VAL A 34 13.66 6.97 28.08
CA VAL A 34 14.65 7.77 27.34
C VAL A 34 15.62 6.86 26.51
N PRO A 35 16.08 7.25 25.29
CA PRO A 35 16.81 6.35 24.35
C PRO A 35 18.34 6.62 24.19
N ILE A 36 19.08 5.67 23.56
CA ILE A 36 20.48 5.78 23.06
C ILE A 36 20.76 4.73 21.91
N PRO A 37 21.89 4.74 21.13
CA PRO A 37 21.94 4.41 19.67
C PRO A 37 22.91 3.23 19.28
N GLN A 38 23.23 2.79 18.03
CA GLN A 38 22.84 3.00 16.59
C GLN A 38 23.56 1.90 15.71
N ALA A 39 23.25 1.74 14.40
CA ALA A 39 24.15 1.12 13.39
C ALA A 39 23.86 1.51 11.90
N ALA A 40 24.90 1.78 11.09
CA ALA A 40 24.83 2.55 9.82
C ALA A 40 24.19 1.91 8.56
N ALA A 41 23.76 2.78 7.64
CA ALA A 41 23.01 2.52 6.40
C ALA A 41 23.84 2.63 5.08
N THR A 42 23.22 2.31 3.93
CA THR A 42 23.85 2.31 2.58
C THR A 42 23.14 3.20 1.55
N SER A 43 23.91 3.75 0.60
CA SER A 43 23.51 4.85 -0.30
C SER A 43 22.66 4.43 -1.53
N PRO A 44 21.68 5.25 -1.97
CA PRO A 44 20.78 4.95 -3.10
C PRO A 44 21.31 5.39 -4.49
N LYS A 45 20.54 5.09 -5.55
CA LYS A 45 20.86 5.40 -6.96
C LYS A 45 20.91 6.91 -7.25
N ASP A 46 21.89 7.34 -8.03
CA ASP A 46 22.32 8.74 -8.30
C ASP A 46 21.24 9.82 -8.63
N ASN A 47 20.00 9.45 -8.99
CA ASN A 47 18.93 10.37 -9.43
C ASN A 47 17.68 10.39 -8.53
N ALA A 48 17.56 9.54 -7.51
CA ALA A 48 16.35 9.47 -6.68
C ALA A 48 16.48 10.35 -5.42
N LEU A 49 15.34 10.80 -4.85
CA LEU A 49 15.34 11.29 -3.47
C LEU A 49 15.72 10.14 -2.51
N PRO A 50 16.33 10.44 -1.35
CA PRO A 50 16.76 9.40 -0.41
C PRO A 50 15.57 8.62 0.14
N VAL A 51 15.72 7.29 0.19
CA VAL A 51 14.83 6.41 0.95
C VAL A 51 15.32 6.40 2.39
N ILE A 52 14.44 6.75 3.32
CA ILE A 52 14.69 6.69 4.75
C ILE A 52 13.72 5.65 5.31
N SER A 53 14.22 4.45 5.61
CA SER A 53 13.44 3.27 6.02
C SER A 53 13.43 3.05 7.53
N ASN A 54 14.43 3.59 8.22
CA ASN A 54 14.62 3.49 9.66
C ASN A 54 15.36 4.74 10.21
N MET A 55 15.57 4.80 11.53
CA MET A 55 16.24 5.92 12.19
C MET A 55 17.75 6.01 11.89
N ASP A 56 18.42 4.90 11.57
CA ASP A 56 19.83 4.91 11.18
C ASP A 56 20.03 5.54 9.79
N ASP A 57 19.16 5.24 8.82
CA ASP A 57 19.11 5.89 7.51
C ASP A 57 18.93 7.42 7.69
N HIS A 58 18.05 7.83 8.61
CA HIS A 58 17.78 9.24 8.91
C HIS A 58 18.98 9.96 9.52
N MET A 59 19.67 9.31 10.47
CA MET A 59 20.87 9.87 11.09
C MET A 59 22.04 9.94 10.10
N GLN A 60 22.22 8.93 9.25
CA GLN A 60 23.22 8.96 8.18
C GLN A 60 22.96 10.11 7.19
N LEU A 61 21.71 10.34 6.78
CA LEU A 61 21.32 11.47 5.94
C LEU A 61 21.73 12.81 6.57
N ASN A 62 21.50 12.97 7.87
CA ASN A 62 21.86 14.20 8.60
C ASN A 62 23.37 14.41 8.72
N GLU A 63 24.15 13.33 8.88
CA GLU A 63 25.62 13.38 8.86
C GLU A 63 26.14 13.77 7.47
N ASP A 64 25.64 13.13 6.41
CA ASP A 64 26.06 13.36 5.02
C ASP A 64 25.75 14.78 4.54
N LEU A 65 24.58 15.33 4.94
CA LEU A 65 24.17 16.69 4.60
C LEU A 65 24.76 17.77 5.52
N GLY A 66 25.29 17.39 6.69
CA GLY A 66 25.76 18.33 7.71
C GLY A 66 24.66 19.24 8.28
N THR A 67 23.39 18.81 8.23
CA THR A 67 22.23 19.54 8.74
C THR A 67 21.20 18.58 9.30
N ASP A 68 20.45 19.02 10.32
CA ASP A 68 19.32 18.28 10.88
C ASP A 68 18.09 18.42 9.97
N VAL A 69 17.73 17.35 9.25
CA VAL A 69 16.51 17.25 8.46
C VAL A 69 15.37 16.76 9.36
N PRO A 70 14.29 17.54 9.58
CA PRO A 70 13.20 17.10 10.44
C PRO A 70 12.46 15.87 9.88
N LEU A 71 12.05 14.95 10.76
CA LEU A 71 11.09 13.90 10.42
C LEU A 71 9.73 14.50 10.04
N ALA A 72 9.03 13.86 9.10
CA ALA A 72 7.70 14.29 8.67
C ALA A 72 6.63 14.08 9.76
N GLU A 73 5.48 14.74 9.58
CA GLU A 73 4.34 14.64 10.51
C GLU A 73 3.82 13.21 10.64
N ALA A 74 3.79 12.47 9.53
CA ALA A 74 3.44 11.05 9.50
C ALA A 74 4.41 10.16 10.29
N THR A 75 5.73 10.34 10.11
CA THR A 75 6.75 9.54 10.81
C THR A 75 6.73 9.77 12.32
N ASN A 76 6.65 11.04 12.74
CA ASN A 76 6.54 11.38 14.17
C ASN A 76 5.28 10.76 14.79
N ALA A 77 4.13 10.81 14.08
CA ALA A 77 2.90 10.18 14.53
C ALA A 77 3.03 8.65 14.62
N THR A 78 3.70 7.99 13.67
CA THR A 78 3.93 6.54 13.71
C THR A 78 4.83 6.15 14.88
N ILE A 79 5.93 6.86 15.12
CA ILE A 79 6.83 6.60 16.26
C ILE A 79 6.05 6.74 17.58
N GLU A 80 5.25 7.81 17.73
CA GLU A 80 4.38 8.01 18.90
C GLU A 80 3.36 6.86 19.06
N MET A 81 2.78 6.36 17.97
CA MET A 81 1.85 5.24 18.02
C MET A 81 2.54 3.91 18.35
N MET A 82 3.72 3.63 17.81
CA MET A 82 4.46 2.39 18.08
C MET A 82 5.01 2.28 19.50
N GLN A 83 5.29 3.43 20.13
CA GLN A 83 5.72 3.50 21.53
C GLN A 83 4.57 3.26 22.53
N GLU A 84 3.31 3.16 22.08
CA GLU A 84 2.19 2.78 22.95
C GLU A 84 2.31 1.32 23.39
N PRO A 85 2.34 1.03 24.71
CA PRO A 85 2.52 -0.34 25.22
C PRO A 85 1.54 -1.35 24.62
N ASP A 86 0.28 -0.96 24.38
CA ASP A 86 -0.74 -1.83 23.81
C ASP A 86 -0.31 -2.43 22.45
N ILE A 87 0.34 -1.64 21.59
CA ILE A 87 0.74 -2.09 20.24
C ILE A 87 1.86 -3.13 20.34
N SER A 88 2.87 -2.86 21.16
CA SER A 88 3.99 -3.78 21.35
C SER A 88 3.55 -5.06 22.07
N LEU A 89 2.66 -4.94 23.05
CA LEU A 89 2.06 -6.09 23.76
C LEU A 89 1.16 -6.93 22.85
N GLU A 90 0.32 -6.32 22.00
CA GLU A 90 -0.45 -7.04 20.97
C GLU A 90 0.49 -7.72 19.95
N ALA A 91 1.64 -7.12 19.66
CA ALA A 91 2.68 -7.68 18.82
C ALA A 91 3.57 -8.75 19.50
N GLY A 92 3.42 -8.98 20.81
CA GLY A 92 4.24 -9.94 21.57
C GLY A 92 5.70 -9.49 21.82
N MET A 93 5.98 -8.18 21.75
CA MET A 93 7.33 -7.61 21.81
C MET A 93 7.44 -6.48 22.85
N GLN A 94 8.66 -6.10 23.23
CA GLN A 94 8.88 -4.80 23.89
C GLN A 94 8.87 -3.65 22.86
N PRO A 95 8.50 -2.40 23.25
CA PRO A 95 8.42 -1.28 22.31
C PRO A 95 9.72 -1.02 21.53
N ASP A 96 10.86 -1.03 22.22
CA ASP A 96 12.17 -0.78 21.60
C ASP A 96 12.52 -1.88 20.58
N GLU A 97 12.35 -3.16 20.97
CA GLU A 97 12.57 -4.33 20.10
C GLU A 97 11.67 -4.32 18.86
N MET A 98 10.42 -3.84 19.01
CA MET A 98 9.47 -3.72 17.91
C MET A 98 9.87 -2.65 16.90
N VAL A 99 10.45 -1.53 17.35
CA VAL A 99 10.96 -0.48 16.48
C VAL A 99 12.19 -0.96 15.71
N ASP A 100 13.12 -1.63 16.37
CA ASP A 100 14.34 -2.16 15.74
C ASP A 100 14.04 -3.24 14.68
N GLU A 101 13.23 -4.25 15.03
CA GLU A 101 12.90 -5.33 14.09
C GLU A 101 11.99 -4.85 12.94
N LEU A 102 11.07 -3.91 13.18
CA LEU A 102 10.34 -3.28 12.08
C LEU A 102 11.31 -2.49 11.19
N GLY A 103 12.21 -1.69 11.76
CA GLY A 103 13.22 -0.95 11.01
C GLY A 103 14.08 -1.84 10.12
N ALA A 104 14.44 -3.04 10.60
CA ALA A 104 15.16 -4.05 9.82
C ALA A 104 14.32 -4.59 8.64
N VAL A 105 13.01 -4.84 8.83
CA VAL A 105 12.12 -5.30 7.75
C VAL A 105 11.81 -4.19 6.74
N LEU A 106 11.63 -2.95 7.19
CA LEU A 106 11.49 -1.80 6.29
C LEU A 106 12.76 -1.57 5.48
N GLY A 107 13.93 -1.65 6.11
CA GLY A 107 15.24 -1.59 5.42
C GLY A 107 15.43 -2.72 4.41
N LYS A 108 15.03 -3.96 4.73
CA LYS A 108 15.09 -5.11 3.80
C LYS A 108 14.34 -4.85 2.49
N TYR A 109 13.21 -4.15 2.56
CA TYR A 109 12.36 -3.86 1.40
C TYR A 109 12.52 -2.42 0.86
N GLU A 110 13.37 -1.59 1.47
CA GLU A 110 13.50 -0.15 1.18
C GLU A 110 12.15 0.60 1.32
N VAL A 111 11.35 0.29 2.34
CA VAL A 111 10.05 0.95 2.62
C VAL A 111 10.30 2.29 3.32
N PRO A 112 9.89 3.45 2.74
CA PRO A 112 10.03 4.73 3.44
C PRO A 112 9.23 4.80 4.74
N MET A 113 9.81 5.35 5.81
CA MET A 113 9.22 5.44 7.15
C MET A 113 7.85 6.13 7.18
N GLY A 114 7.61 7.08 6.28
CA GLY A 114 6.33 7.77 6.16
C GLY A 114 5.16 6.83 5.85
N LEU A 115 5.41 5.76 5.07
CA LEU A 115 4.41 4.76 4.70
C LEU A 115 3.95 3.89 5.87
N MET A 116 4.73 3.76 6.95
CA MET A 116 4.29 3.06 8.17
C MET A 116 2.98 3.65 8.73
N ASN A 117 2.77 4.96 8.57
CA ASN A 117 1.58 5.65 9.02
C ASN A 117 0.30 5.11 8.34
N LYS A 118 0.43 4.68 7.09
CA LYS A 118 -0.64 4.08 6.30
C LYS A 118 -0.90 2.64 6.71
N LEU A 119 0.15 1.85 6.95
CA LEU A 119 0.04 0.47 7.45
C LEU A 119 -0.79 0.36 8.74
N ILE A 120 -0.65 1.30 9.67
CA ILE A 120 -1.42 1.28 10.93
C ILE A 120 -2.94 1.33 10.69
N MET A 121 -3.42 1.83 9.55
CA MET A 121 -4.85 1.79 9.19
C MET A 121 -5.40 0.36 9.10
N LEU A 122 -4.55 -0.64 8.82
CA LEU A 122 -4.95 -2.05 8.73
C LEU A 122 -5.45 -2.61 10.07
N SER A 123 -5.07 -1.98 11.19
CA SER A 123 -5.57 -2.32 12.52
C SER A 123 -7.04 -1.93 12.77
N GLU A 124 -7.64 -1.08 11.91
CA GLU A 124 -9.05 -0.69 12.00
C GLU A 124 -10.01 -1.71 11.34
N PHE A 125 -9.50 -2.77 10.73
CA PHE A 125 -10.29 -3.83 10.09
C PHE A 125 -10.44 -5.05 11.01
N ASP A 126 -11.65 -5.62 11.05
CA ASP A 126 -11.94 -6.89 11.73
C ASP A 126 -11.18 -8.06 11.08
N SER A 127 -10.85 -7.94 9.79
CA SER A 127 -10.14 -8.95 9.02
C SER A 127 -9.39 -8.34 7.84
N LEU A 128 -8.18 -8.84 7.59
CA LEU A 128 -7.54 -8.76 6.28
C LEU A 128 -7.85 -10.07 5.54
N GLU A 129 -8.35 -10.01 4.31
CA GLU A 129 -8.80 -11.20 3.58
C GLU A 129 -8.16 -11.31 2.19
N PHE A 130 -7.33 -12.33 2.03
CA PHE A 130 -6.60 -12.65 0.81
C PHE A 130 -7.37 -13.73 0.04
N ILE A 131 -7.79 -13.42 -1.18
CA ILE A 131 -8.49 -14.33 -2.07
C ILE A 131 -7.55 -14.63 -3.24
N ILE A 132 -7.07 -15.87 -3.30
CA ILE A 132 -6.04 -16.29 -4.25
C ILE A 132 -6.68 -17.09 -5.39
N ASP A 133 -6.47 -16.65 -6.62
CA ASP A 133 -6.72 -17.48 -7.80
C ASP A 133 -5.80 -18.70 -7.79
N ASP A 134 -6.41 -19.88 -7.79
CA ASP A 134 -5.75 -21.17 -7.89
C ASP A 134 -6.23 -21.97 -9.10
N SER A 135 -6.69 -21.29 -10.15
CA SER A 135 -7.15 -21.88 -11.41
C SER A 135 -6.02 -22.47 -12.25
N GLY A 136 -6.36 -23.18 -13.34
CA GLY A 136 -5.36 -23.79 -14.22
C GLY A 136 -4.40 -22.80 -14.91
N SER A 137 -4.81 -21.54 -15.12
CA SER A 137 -3.98 -20.51 -15.78
C SER A 137 -2.79 -20.09 -14.92
N MET A 138 -2.89 -20.18 -13.59
CA MET A 138 -1.80 -19.85 -12.66
C MET A 138 -0.55 -20.75 -12.80
N GLN A 139 -0.62 -21.83 -13.59
CA GLN A 139 0.55 -22.64 -14.00
C GLN A 139 1.37 -22.00 -15.13
N MET A 140 0.85 -20.98 -15.83
CA MET A 140 1.56 -20.24 -16.85
C MET A 140 2.75 -19.49 -16.26
N ILE A 141 3.71 -19.18 -17.13
CA ILE A 141 4.91 -18.42 -16.79
C ILE A 141 4.53 -16.95 -16.55
N SER A 142 5.06 -16.36 -15.47
CA SER A 142 5.10 -14.91 -15.29
C SER A 142 6.40 -14.35 -15.87
N ASP A 143 6.45 -13.04 -16.06
CA ASP A 143 7.68 -12.33 -16.41
C ASP A 143 8.66 -12.25 -15.20
N THR A 144 8.14 -12.31 -13.97
CA THR A 144 8.95 -12.24 -12.74
C THR A 144 9.99 -13.36 -12.64
N ILE A 145 11.23 -12.98 -12.31
CA ILE A 145 12.37 -13.91 -12.22
C ILE A 145 12.62 -14.33 -10.77
N ASN A 146 12.66 -15.64 -10.54
CA ASN A 146 13.03 -16.21 -9.26
C ASN A 146 14.49 -15.85 -8.89
N PRO A 147 14.75 -15.17 -7.75
CA PRO A 147 16.10 -14.68 -7.42
C PRO A 147 17.10 -15.80 -7.13
N LEU A 148 16.63 -16.96 -6.66
CA LEU A 148 17.46 -18.12 -6.32
C LEU A 148 17.77 -18.98 -7.55
N THR A 149 16.74 -19.33 -8.35
CA THR A 149 16.90 -20.24 -9.49
C THR A 149 17.25 -19.55 -10.81
N ARG A 150 17.09 -18.21 -10.88
CA ARG A 150 17.30 -17.37 -12.07
C ARG A 150 16.47 -17.81 -13.29
N LYS A 151 15.30 -18.39 -13.04
CA LYS A 151 14.30 -18.76 -14.03
C LYS A 151 13.04 -17.91 -13.84
N PRO A 152 12.22 -17.73 -14.89
CA PRO A 152 10.86 -17.22 -14.72
C PRO A 152 10.09 -18.07 -13.70
N ASN A 153 9.33 -17.39 -12.85
CA ASN A 153 8.34 -18.03 -11.98
C ASN A 153 7.14 -18.51 -12.84
N THR A 154 6.28 -19.33 -12.24
CA THR A 154 4.86 -19.36 -12.66
C THR A 154 4.09 -18.29 -11.91
N ARG A 155 2.95 -17.86 -12.46
CA ARG A 155 2.03 -16.91 -11.82
C ARG A 155 1.64 -17.32 -10.38
N TRP A 156 1.46 -18.63 -10.15
CA TRP A 156 1.29 -19.22 -8.81
C TRP A 156 2.49 -19.03 -7.88
N GLN A 157 3.71 -19.19 -8.36
CA GLN A 157 4.93 -19.00 -7.57
C GLN A 157 5.16 -17.52 -7.24
N GLU A 158 4.77 -16.63 -8.15
CA GLU A 158 4.78 -15.20 -7.91
C GLU A 158 3.75 -14.78 -6.88
N ALA A 159 2.49 -15.17 -7.04
CA ALA A 159 1.43 -14.91 -6.05
C ALA A 159 1.82 -15.46 -4.68
N HIS A 160 2.47 -16.62 -4.62
CA HIS A 160 3.02 -17.21 -3.40
C HIS A 160 4.09 -16.31 -2.75
N GLN A 161 5.08 -15.86 -3.53
CA GLN A 161 6.15 -15.01 -3.04
C GLN A 161 5.61 -13.64 -2.60
N ARG A 162 4.79 -12.99 -3.42
CA ARG A 162 4.15 -11.70 -3.18
C ARG A 162 3.30 -11.75 -1.90
N LEU A 163 2.48 -12.80 -1.72
CA LEU A 163 1.72 -13.04 -0.48
C LEU A 163 2.64 -13.18 0.74
N LYS A 164 3.73 -13.96 0.66
CA LYS A 164 4.66 -14.12 1.79
C LYS A 164 5.36 -12.79 2.15
N GLU A 165 5.78 -12.01 1.16
CA GLU A 165 6.35 -10.66 1.37
C GLU A 165 5.35 -9.70 2.06
N MET A 166 4.06 -9.72 1.67
CA MET A 166 3.01 -8.96 2.35
C MET A 166 2.77 -9.44 3.78
N ILE A 167 2.71 -10.76 4.01
CA ILE A 167 2.57 -11.33 5.36
C ILE A 167 3.77 -11.01 6.26
N GLU A 168 4.99 -10.89 5.70
CA GLU A 168 6.19 -10.47 6.43
C GLU A 168 6.05 -9.06 6.99
N ILE A 169 5.57 -8.11 6.18
CA ILE A 169 5.28 -6.74 6.61
C ILE A 169 4.15 -6.74 7.66
N LEU A 170 3.06 -7.46 7.40
CA LEU A 170 1.90 -7.53 8.30
C LEU A 170 2.23 -8.15 9.66
N ALA A 171 3.26 -9.00 9.77
CA ALA A 171 3.70 -9.56 11.04
C ALA A 171 4.17 -8.50 12.05
N TYR A 172 4.52 -7.28 11.61
CA TYR A 172 4.94 -6.17 12.48
C TYR A 172 3.85 -5.10 12.64
N VAL A 173 2.73 -5.20 11.93
CA VAL A 173 1.58 -4.29 12.03
C VAL A 173 0.50 -4.92 12.91
N PRO A 174 -0.19 -4.19 13.81
CA PRO A 174 -1.33 -4.74 14.53
C PRO A 174 -2.47 -5.15 13.59
N PHE A 175 -2.98 -6.37 13.73
CA PHE A 175 -4.14 -6.88 12.98
C PHE A 175 -4.97 -7.81 13.88
N GLN A 176 -6.28 -7.91 13.62
CA GLN A 176 -7.17 -8.82 14.35
C GLN A 176 -7.01 -10.27 13.84
N GLN A 177 -7.20 -10.48 12.54
CA GLN A 177 -6.97 -11.76 11.87
C GLN A 177 -6.60 -11.55 10.39
N ILE A 178 -5.90 -12.53 9.81
CA ILE A 178 -5.68 -12.63 8.36
C ILE A 178 -6.31 -13.93 7.88
N GLY A 179 -7.30 -13.82 6.99
CA GLY A 179 -7.89 -14.95 6.28
C GLY A 179 -7.26 -15.13 4.90
N ILE A 180 -6.89 -16.35 4.52
CA ILE A 180 -6.41 -16.67 3.17
C ILE A 180 -7.31 -17.77 2.59
N GLU A 181 -7.93 -17.50 1.45
CA GLU A 181 -8.86 -18.38 0.74
C GLU A 181 -8.44 -18.55 -0.72
N PHE A 182 -8.86 -19.66 -1.33
CA PHE A 182 -8.56 -19.97 -2.73
C PHE A 182 -9.84 -20.05 -3.55
N LEU A 183 -9.83 -19.72 -4.84
CA LEU A 183 -11.02 -19.72 -5.69
C LEU A 183 -11.72 -21.09 -5.74
N ASN A 184 -10.99 -22.16 -6.08
CA ASN A 184 -11.52 -23.49 -6.39
C ASN A 184 -11.62 -24.42 -5.16
N ARG A 185 -11.19 -23.96 -3.98
CA ARG A 185 -11.17 -24.78 -2.75
C ARG A 185 -12.05 -24.22 -1.64
N GLN A 186 -12.28 -25.07 -0.65
CA GLN A 186 -12.92 -24.74 0.63
C GLN A 186 -11.89 -24.60 1.77
N ASP A 187 -10.60 -24.81 1.50
CA ASP A 187 -9.52 -24.52 2.44
C ASP A 187 -9.50 -23.01 2.75
N ARG A 188 -9.50 -22.66 4.05
CA ARG A 188 -9.24 -21.31 4.56
C ARG A 188 -8.13 -21.39 5.60
N ILE A 189 -7.05 -20.65 5.40
CA ILE A 189 -6.06 -20.40 6.46
C ILE A 189 -6.61 -19.23 7.30
N LEU A 190 -6.55 -19.35 8.62
CA LEU A 190 -6.89 -18.26 9.54
C LEU A 190 -5.69 -17.99 10.45
N LEU A 191 -4.95 -16.93 10.14
CA LEU A 191 -3.80 -16.50 10.91
C LEU A 191 -4.24 -15.48 11.96
N THR A 192 -3.83 -15.71 13.21
CA THR A 192 -4.02 -14.80 14.35
C THR A 192 -2.71 -14.73 15.12
N ARG A 193 -2.36 -13.57 15.69
CA ARG A 193 -1.05 -13.41 16.34
C ARG A 193 -0.93 -14.18 17.66
N GLN A 194 -2.02 -14.30 18.42
CA GLN A 194 -2.08 -15.03 19.69
C GLN A 194 -1.00 -14.63 20.72
N GLY A 195 -0.51 -13.39 20.66
CA GLY A 195 0.60 -12.89 21.49
C GLY A 195 1.98 -13.43 21.14
N MET A 196 2.14 -14.14 20.01
CA MET A 196 3.44 -14.56 19.49
C MET A 196 4.21 -13.36 18.91
N ALA A 197 5.53 -13.35 19.12
CA ALA A 197 6.41 -12.41 18.45
C ALA A 197 6.39 -12.62 16.92
N PRO A 198 6.68 -11.59 16.09
CA PRO A 198 6.55 -11.65 14.64
C PRO A 198 7.30 -12.81 13.99
N ARG A 199 8.50 -13.15 14.46
CA ARG A 199 9.34 -14.25 13.93
C ARG A 199 8.72 -15.64 14.14
N ASP A 200 8.15 -15.88 15.32
CA ASP A 200 7.47 -17.13 15.65
C ASP A 200 6.14 -17.25 14.89
N PHE A 201 5.38 -16.14 14.83
CA PHE A 201 4.18 -16.03 14.01
C PHE A 201 4.48 -16.33 12.53
N LEU A 202 5.55 -15.75 11.97
CA LEU A 202 5.91 -15.92 10.57
C LEU A 202 6.29 -17.36 10.22
N THR A 203 6.95 -18.06 11.12
CA THR A 203 7.29 -19.49 10.91
C THR A 203 6.01 -20.32 10.78
N GLY A 204 5.09 -20.20 11.74
CA GLY A 204 3.81 -20.91 11.70
C GLY A 204 2.86 -20.45 10.59
N ALA A 205 2.94 -19.20 10.15
CA ALA A 205 2.19 -18.67 9.01
C ALA A 205 2.74 -19.22 7.68
N TYR A 206 4.06 -19.19 7.49
CA TYR A 206 4.71 -19.70 6.29
C TYR A 206 4.50 -21.20 6.12
N ASP A 207 4.62 -22.01 7.18
CA ASP A 207 4.33 -23.46 7.11
C ASP A 207 2.91 -23.75 6.59
N GLN A 208 1.90 -22.98 7.03
CA GLN A 208 0.52 -23.12 6.58
C GLN A 208 0.30 -22.66 5.13
N ILE A 209 0.93 -21.56 4.73
CA ILE A 209 0.88 -21.03 3.37
C ILE A 209 1.58 -22.00 2.41
N ASP A 210 2.83 -22.37 2.69
CA ASP A 210 3.64 -23.29 1.89
C ASP A 210 2.90 -24.64 1.70
N ALA A 211 2.23 -25.16 2.74
CA ALA A 211 1.45 -26.40 2.66
C ALA A 211 0.22 -26.32 1.72
N GLN A 212 -0.41 -25.15 1.57
CA GLN A 212 -1.52 -24.96 0.62
C GLN A 212 -1.00 -24.71 -0.81
N PHE A 213 0.08 -23.95 -0.95
CA PHE A 213 0.72 -23.66 -2.24
C PHE A 213 1.40 -24.90 -2.86
N ALA A 214 1.89 -25.82 -2.04
CA ALA A 214 2.49 -27.10 -2.47
C ALA A 214 1.53 -28.03 -3.22
N ARG A 215 0.21 -27.84 -3.11
CA ARG A 215 -0.79 -28.61 -3.87
C ARG A 215 -0.82 -28.24 -5.36
N GLY A 216 -0.27 -27.07 -5.74
CA GLY A 216 -0.36 -26.49 -7.07
C GLY A 216 -1.78 -25.97 -7.40
N PRO A 217 -1.94 -25.14 -8.44
CA PRO A 217 -3.24 -24.60 -8.82
C PRO A 217 -3.94 -25.50 -9.86
N SER A 218 -5.26 -25.58 -9.80
CA SER A 218 -6.12 -26.35 -10.70
C SER A 218 -7.57 -25.87 -10.64
N GLY A 219 -8.26 -25.86 -11.78
CA GLY A 219 -9.69 -25.57 -11.84
C GLY A 219 -10.01 -24.42 -12.80
N THR A 220 -10.99 -23.63 -12.43
CA THR A 220 -11.58 -22.52 -13.22
C THR A 220 -11.45 -21.21 -12.44
N THR A 221 -12.04 -20.10 -12.92
CA THR A 221 -11.82 -18.76 -12.35
C THR A 221 -13.12 -18.17 -11.77
N PRO A 222 -13.74 -18.77 -10.72
CA PRO A 222 -15.02 -18.36 -10.13
C PRO A 222 -14.92 -17.12 -9.23
N VAL A 223 -14.37 -16.02 -9.78
CA VAL A 223 -14.12 -14.77 -9.05
C VAL A 223 -15.42 -14.16 -8.55
N LEU A 224 -16.47 -14.13 -9.40
CA LEU A 224 -17.77 -13.56 -9.06
C LEU A 224 -18.38 -14.27 -7.85
N GLU A 225 -18.43 -15.59 -7.87
CA GLU A 225 -19.03 -16.40 -6.80
C GLU A 225 -18.24 -16.27 -5.49
N LYS A 226 -16.90 -16.21 -5.56
CA LYS A 226 -16.04 -16.03 -4.37
C LYS A 226 -16.18 -14.62 -3.78
N LEU A 227 -16.17 -13.56 -4.62
CA LEU A 227 -16.39 -12.18 -4.16
C LEU A 227 -17.78 -11.99 -3.57
N GLN A 228 -18.83 -12.53 -4.19
CA GLN A 228 -20.18 -12.53 -3.60
C GLN A 228 -20.21 -13.23 -2.23
N THR A 229 -19.56 -14.40 -2.10
CA THR A 229 -19.47 -15.13 -0.83
C THR A 229 -18.72 -14.33 0.25
N SER A 230 -17.59 -13.72 -0.11
CA SER A 230 -16.78 -12.88 0.78
C SER A 230 -17.50 -11.59 1.22
N LEU A 231 -18.22 -10.92 0.32
CA LEU A 231 -19.03 -9.74 0.63
C LEU A 231 -20.24 -10.07 1.50
N LEU A 232 -20.91 -11.22 1.25
CA LEU A 232 -22.01 -11.70 2.08
C LEU A 232 -21.55 -12.09 3.49
N ARG A 233 -20.42 -12.81 3.60
CA ARG A 233 -19.80 -13.17 4.89
C ARG A 233 -19.35 -11.94 5.69
N GLY A 234 -18.88 -10.90 5.01
CA GLY A 234 -18.42 -9.64 5.60
C GLY A 234 -19.51 -8.63 5.94
N GLN A 235 -20.80 -8.96 5.80
CA GLN A 235 -21.87 -8.01 6.12
C GLN A 235 -21.83 -7.58 7.60
N GLY A 236 -21.75 -6.27 7.82
CA GLY A 236 -21.64 -5.68 9.16
C GLY A 236 -20.23 -5.72 9.76
N HIS A 237 -19.21 -6.12 8.97
CA HIS A 237 -17.81 -6.18 9.37
C HIS A 237 -16.94 -5.24 8.52
N SER A 238 -15.83 -4.80 9.11
CA SER A 238 -14.79 -4.03 8.43
C SER A 238 -13.76 -5.02 7.87
N ILE A 239 -13.70 -5.23 6.55
CA ILE A 239 -12.82 -6.22 5.91
C ILE A 239 -12.09 -5.63 4.71
N ALA A 240 -10.77 -5.50 4.81
CA ALA A 240 -9.91 -5.22 3.66
C ALA A 240 -9.67 -6.49 2.85
N ARG A 241 -9.90 -6.43 1.53
CA ARG A 241 -9.79 -7.60 0.64
C ARG A 241 -8.69 -7.41 -0.39
N TYR A 242 -7.95 -8.48 -0.65
CA TYR A 242 -6.87 -8.53 -1.63
C TYR A 242 -7.14 -9.71 -2.56
N PHE A 243 -7.47 -9.46 -3.83
CA PHE A 243 -7.72 -10.49 -4.82
C PHE A 243 -6.51 -10.66 -5.74
N PHE A 244 -5.85 -11.82 -5.68
CA PHE A 244 -4.78 -12.20 -6.60
C PHE A 244 -5.40 -12.97 -7.75
N GLY A 245 -5.20 -12.55 -9.00
CA GLY A 245 -5.74 -13.28 -10.16
C GLY A 245 -5.05 -12.97 -11.48
N ASP A 246 -5.22 -13.87 -12.46
CA ASP A 246 -4.45 -13.85 -13.72
C ASP A 246 -5.30 -13.95 -15.00
N GLY A 247 -6.63 -13.86 -14.87
CA GLY A 247 -7.53 -14.26 -15.94
C GLY A 247 -8.95 -13.69 -15.84
N VAL A 248 -9.67 -13.85 -16.94
CA VAL A 248 -11.08 -13.47 -17.06
C VAL A 248 -11.98 -14.39 -16.21
N PRO A 249 -12.88 -13.84 -15.37
CA PRO A 249 -13.82 -14.62 -14.56
C PRO A 249 -14.71 -15.59 -15.34
N ASN A 250 -15.10 -16.69 -14.68
CA ASN A 250 -16.12 -17.63 -15.18
C ASN A 250 -17.40 -16.90 -15.61
N GLY A 251 -17.86 -17.12 -16.84
CA GLY A 251 -18.98 -16.36 -17.43
C GLY A 251 -18.54 -15.12 -18.24
N GLY A 252 -17.24 -14.83 -18.28
CA GLY A 252 -16.64 -13.81 -19.15
C GLY A 252 -17.16 -12.41 -18.86
N GLN A 253 -17.41 -11.66 -19.94
CA GLN A 253 -17.87 -10.27 -19.90
C GLN A 253 -19.18 -10.04 -19.12
N MET A 254 -20.02 -11.07 -18.91
CA MET A 254 -21.19 -10.95 -18.04
C MET A 254 -20.82 -10.98 -16.56
N ALA A 255 -19.83 -11.79 -16.18
CA ALA A 255 -19.33 -11.87 -14.82
C ALA A 255 -18.47 -10.65 -14.46
N VAL A 256 -17.63 -10.17 -15.37
CA VAL A 256 -16.90 -8.89 -15.25
C VAL A 256 -17.85 -7.74 -14.88
N LYS A 257 -18.92 -7.55 -15.66
CA LYS A 257 -19.91 -6.48 -15.41
C LYS A 257 -20.61 -6.63 -14.06
N GLU A 258 -20.89 -7.86 -13.64
CA GLU A 258 -21.50 -8.11 -12.33
C GLU A 258 -20.50 -7.90 -11.18
N ILE A 259 -19.22 -8.23 -11.36
CA ILE A 259 -18.14 -7.94 -10.40
C ILE A 259 -18.01 -6.41 -10.24
N ALA A 260 -17.83 -5.68 -11.33
CA ALA A 260 -17.77 -4.21 -11.32
C ALA A 260 -19.00 -3.61 -10.62
N ARG A 261 -20.20 -4.15 -10.89
CA ARG A 261 -21.45 -3.73 -10.24
C ARG A 261 -21.45 -4.01 -8.73
N ILE A 262 -21.10 -5.21 -8.26
CA ILE A 262 -21.12 -5.51 -6.82
C ILE A 262 -20.01 -4.80 -6.06
N VAL A 263 -18.83 -4.60 -6.68
CA VAL A 263 -17.72 -3.85 -6.07
C VAL A 263 -18.08 -2.38 -5.96
N THR A 264 -18.60 -1.74 -7.01
CA THR A 264 -19.03 -0.34 -6.99
C THR A 264 -20.17 -0.09 -5.98
N ASN A 265 -21.13 -1.01 -5.89
CA ASN A 265 -22.37 -0.82 -5.10
C ASN A 265 -22.36 -1.57 -3.74
N ARG A 266 -21.19 -1.98 -3.24
CA ARG A 266 -21.07 -2.68 -1.94
C ARG A 266 -21.43 -1.77 -0.77
N ALA A 267 -21.89 -2.39 0.32
CA ALA A 267 -22.13 -1.67 1.57
C ALA A 267 -20.81 -1.16 2.17
N GLU A 268 -20.82 0.07 2.69
CA GLU A 268 -19.70 0.73 3.36
C GLU A 268 -18.33 0.53 2.68
N PRO A 269 -18.11 1.05 1.44
CA PRO A 269 -16.87 0.83 0.68
C PRO A 269 -15.58 1.14 1.44
N ALA A 270 -15.58 2.17 2.30
CA ALA A 270 -14.44 2.56 3.14
C ALA A 270 -14.08 1.52 4.23
N ALA A 271 -15.08 0.78 4.74
CA ALA A 271 -14.89 -0.34 5.67
C ALA A 271 -14.68 -1.67 4.93
N ASN A 272 -14.92 -1.70 3.62
CA ASN A 272 -14.77 -2.88 2.78
C ASN A 272 -13.92 -2.58 1.52
N PRO A 273 -12.68 -2.06 1.65
CA PRO A 273 -11.82 -1.76 0.52
C PRO A 273 -11.40 -3.05 -0.21
N ILE A 274 -11.14 -2.94 -1.51
CA ILE A 274 -10.73 -4.08 -2.34
C ILE A 274 -9.51 -3.68 -3.17
N THR A 275 -8.40 -4.39 -3.01
CA THR A 275 -7.26 -4.33 -3.93
C THR A 275 -7.33 -5.51 -4.89
N PHE A 276 -7.29 -5.25 -6.19
CA PHE A 276 -6.99 -6.24 -7.22
C PHE A 276 -5.48 -6.30 -7.45
N LEU A 277 -4.95 -7.52 -7.55
CA LEU A 277 -3.53 -7.80 -7.68
C LEU A 277 -3.34 -8.72 -8.88
N SER A 278 -3.06 -8.11 -10.03
CA SER A 278 -2.83 -8.83 -11.27
C SER A 278 -1.55 -9.69 -11.15
N CYS A 279 -1.69 -10.93 -11.61
CA CYS A 279 -0.66 -11.98 -11.58
C CYS A 279 -0.44 -12.49 -13.01
N THR A 280 -0.50 -11.61 -14.01
CA THR A 280 -0.44 -11.96 -15.44
C THR A 280 0.34 -10.90 -16.21
N ASN A 281 1.06 -11.34 -17.24
CA ASN A 281 1.68 -10.50 -18.26
C ASN A 281 0.84 -10.43 -19.55
N GLN A 282 -0.48 -10.58 -19.41
CA GLN A 282 -1.47 -10.50 -20.48
C GLN A 282 -2.53 -9.50 -20.05
N ASP A 283 -2.27 -8.22 -20.34
CA ASP A 283 -3.05 -7.06 -19.89
C ASP A 283 -4.55 -7.24 -20.21
N ASP A 284 -4.87 -7.68 -21.43
CA ASP A 284 -6.24 -7.99 -21.91
C ASP A 284 -7.05 -8.92 -20.98
N ASP A 285 -6.40 -9.83 -20.24
CA ASP A 285 -7.06 -10.80 -19.34
C ASP A 285 -7.47 -10.17 -17.98
N VAL A 286 -6.83 -9.06 -17.60
CA VAL A 286 -7.01 -8.36 -16.30
C VAL A 286 -7.40 -6.90 -16.41
N GLU A 287 -7.47 -6.34 -17.63
CA GLU A 287 -7.92 -4.96 -17.91
C GLU A 287 -9.26 -4.63 -17.20
N TRP A 288 -10.13 -5.62 -17.04
CA TRP A 288 -11.39 -5.48 -16.31
C TRP A 288 -11.22 -5.09 -14.83
N MET A 289 -10.07 -5.39 -14.21
CA MET A 289 -9.73 -4.97 -12.85
C MET A 289 -9.45 -3.47 -12.81
N LYS A 290 -8.67 -2.96 -13.77
CA LYS A 290 -8.40 -1.53 -13.97
C LYS A 290 -9.69 -0.77 -14.32
N GLU A 291 -10.48 -1.27 -15.26
CA GLU A 291 -11.83 -0.73 -15.58
C GLU A 291 -12.78 -0.72 -14.36
N THR A 292 -12.61 -1.64 -13.41
CA THR A 292 -13.42 -1.69 -12.17
C THR A 292 -12.91 -0.70 -11.13
N GLU A 293 -11.60 -0.55 -10.99
CA GLU A 293 -10.94 0.37 -10.06
C GLU A 293 -11.32 1.83 -10.37
N GLU A 294 -11.14 2.27 -11.63
CA GLU A 294 -11.50 3.59 -12.16
C GLU A 294 -12.94 4.07 -11.81
N ILE A 295 -13.87 3.15 -11.57
CA ILE A 295 -15.28 3.46 -11.24
C ILE A 295 -15.70 3.13 -9.80
N ALA A 296 -14.93 2.32 -9.08
CA ALA A 296 -15.34 1.79 -7.78
C ALA A 296 -14.64 2.52 -6.62
N PRO A 297 -15.39 3.16 -5.70
CA PRO A 297 -14.78 3.86 -4.58
C PRO A 297 -14.08 2.88 -3.63
N TYR A 298 -12.91 3.28 -3.11
CA TYR A 298 -12.06 2.44 -2.25
C TYR A 298 -11.70 1.09 -2.91
N CYS A 299 -11.40 1.15 -4.21
CA CYS A 299 -10.87 0.05 -4.99
C CYS A 299 -9.48 0.50 -5.48
N SER A 300 -8.53 -0.42 -5.59
CA SER A 300 -7.26 -0.16 -6.26
C SER A 300 -6.85 -1.39 -7.06
N GLU A 301 -6.02 -1.21 -8.07
CA GLU A 301 -5.39 -2.27 -8.87
C GLU A 301 -3.88 -2.11 -8.73
N SER A 302 -3.11 -3.18 -8.83
CA SER A 302 -1.64 -3.09 -8.89
C SER A 302 -1.03 -4.35 -9.48
N ASP A 303 -0.15 -4.14 -10.45
CA ASP A 303 0.50 -5.19 -11.21
C ASP A 303 1.78 -5.71 -10.51
N ASP A 304 2.57 -6.47 -11.23
CA ASP A 304 3.95 -6.76 -10.87
C ASP A 304 4.78 -5.47 -10.66
N TYR A 305 5.80 -5.55 -9.81
CA TYR A 305 6.67 -4.42 -9.49
C TYR A 305 7.39 -3.85 -10.71
N GLY A 306 7.76 -4.69 -11.67
CA GLY A 306 8.44 -4.31 -12.90
C GLY A 306 7.59 -3.37 -13.74
N ASP A 307 6.31 -3.67 -13.90
CA ASP A 307 5.40 -2.93 -14.77
C ASP A 307 4.84 -1.69 -14.06
N GLU A 308 4.35 -1.85 -12.83
CA GLU A 308 3.93 -0.76 -11.95
C GLU A 308 5.04 0.30 -11.78
N SER A 309 6.29 -0.09 -11.56
CA SER A 309 7.37 0.89 -11.38
C SER A 309 7.69 1.68 -12.64
N ARG A 310 7.41 1.14 -13.84
CA ARG A 310 7.57 1.90 -15.09
C ARG A 310 6.44 2.89 -15.29
N GLU A 311 5.22 2.54 -14.91
CA GLU A 311 4.05 3.44 -14.91
C GLU A 311 4.25 4.58 -13.90
N VAL A 312 4.42 4.25 -12.62
CA VAL A 312 4.59 5.24 -11.54
C VAL A 312 5.78 6.17 -11.79
N LEU A 313 6.95 5.68 -12.25
CA LEU A 313 8.09 6.55 -12.56
C LEU A 313 7.91 7.32 -13.89
N GLY A 314 7.18 6.74 -14.85
CA GLY A 314 6.75 7.43 -16.07
C GLY A 314 5.88 8.65 -15.78
N ASP A 315 5.11 8.60 -14.70
CA ASP A 315 4.20 9.65 -14.26
C ASP A 315 4.82 10.61 -13.25
N GLN A 316 5.45 10.09 -12.20
CA GLN A 316 5.94 10.86 -11.06
C GLN A 316 7.35 11.41 -11.22
N GLY A 317 8.14 10.88 -12.16
CA GLY A 317 9.55 11.25 -12.35
C GLY A 317 10.53 10.31 -11.64
N GLU A 318 11.74 10.19 -12.19
CA GLU A 318 12.83 9.36 -11.60
C GLU A 318 13.26 9.84 -10.20
N ALA A 319 12.91 11.06 -9.80
CA ALA A 319 13.19 11.59 -8.47
C ALA A 319 12.31 10.97 -7.37
N LEU A 320 11.17 10.35 -7.70
CA LEU A 320 10.39 9.58 -6.73
C LEU A 320 11.11 8.24 -6.48
N PRO A 321 11.50 7.90 -5.25
CA PRO A 321 12.14 6.63 -4.96
C PRO A 321 11.09 5.53 -4.82
N TYR A 322 10.53 5.09 -5.95
CA TYR A 322 9.58 4.00 -5.99
C TYR A 322 10.31 2.66 -5.88
N THR A 323 10.32 2.10 -4.66
CA THR A 323 11.01 0.86 -4.30
C THR A 323 10.07 -0.34 -4.27
N ARG A 324 10.62 -1.56 -4.15
CA ARG A 324 9.80 -2.77 -3.94
C ARG A 324 8.97 -2.65 -2.66
N GLY A 325 9.52 -2.03 -1.62
CA GLY A 325 8.81 -1.73 -0.39
C GLY A 325 7.65 -0.78 -0.61
N PHE A 326 7.87 0.32 -1.32
CA PHE A 326 6.80 1.27 -1.68
C PHE A 326 5.63 0.54 -2.36
N TRP A 327 5.91 -0.26 -3.40
CA TRP A 327 4.93 -1.08 -4.11
C TRP A 327 4.18 -2.08 -3.20
N LEU A 328 4.88 -2.80 -2.31
CA LEU A 328 4.24 -3.71 -1.35
C LEU A 328 3.29 -2.97 -0.40
N ILE A 329 3.61 -1.73 0.01
CA ILE A 329 2.69 -0.93 0.82
C ILE A 329 1.48 -0.48 -0.01
N CYS A 330 1.66 -0.03 -1.26
CA CYS A 330 0.55 0.38 -2.10
C CYS A 330 -0.49 -0.74 -2.26
N GLN A 331 -0.07 -1.97 -2.55
CA GLN A 331 -0.96 -3.14 -2.59
C GLN A 331 -1.77 -3.33 -1.29
N LEU A 332 -1.16 -3.06 -0.14
CA LEU A 332 -1.79 -3.23 1.17
C LEU A 332 -2.82 -2.13 1.50
N VAL A 333 -2.62 -0.88 1.05
CA VAL A 333 -3.37 0.29 1.56
C VAL A 333 -3.78 1.37 0.53
N ALA A 334 -3.49 1.22 -0.78
CA ALA A 334 -3.86 2.21 -1.81
C ALA A 334 -5.38 2.42 -1.89
N ALA A 335 -6.15 1.33 -1.98
CA ALA A 335 -7.63 1.32 -1.90
C ALA A 335 -8.23 2.00 -0.65
N MET A 336 -7.43 2.32 0.38
CA MET A 336 -7.84 3.01 1.61
C MET A 336 -7.39 4.49 1.63
N ASN A 337 -6.62 4.90 0.63
CA ASN A 337 -5.95 6.18 0.49
C ASN A 337 -6.13 6.81 -0.91
N PRO A 338 -7.39 7.00 -1.39
CA PRO A 338 -7.74 7.55 -2.72
C PRO A 338 -7.29 9.00 -2.98
N ASP A 339 -6.56 9.61 -2.04
CA ASP A 339 -6.07 10.98 -2.09
C ASP A 339 -4.54 11.07 -2.21
N ASP A 340 -3.80 9.96 -2.08
CA ASP A 340 -2.34 9.91 -2.14
C ASP A 340 -1.79 8.63 -2.81
N LEU A 341 -1.81 7.47 -2.15
CA LEU A 341 -1.23 6.22 -2.68
C LEU A 341 -1.97 5.60 -3.86
N ASP A 342 -3.26 5.91 -4.01
CA ASP A 342 -4.08 5.55 -5.18
C ASP A 342 -3.84 6.49 -6.37
N ALA A 343 -3.30 7.69 -6.10
CA ALA A 343 -3.25 8.81 -7.05
C ALA A 343 -1.88 8.95 -7.76
N MET A 344 -1.07 7.89 -7.78
CA MET A 344 0.33 7.96 -8.22
C MET A 344 0.47 7.97 -9.75
N ASP A 345 -0.41 7.29 -10.46
CA ASP A 345 -0.50 7.13 -11.91
C ASP A 345 -1.44 8.15 -12.60
N GLU A 346 -2.23 8.89 -11.81
CA GLU A 346 -3.14 9.95 -12.27
C GLU A 346 -2.45 11.12 -13.00
N SER A 347 -1.12 11.15 -13.05
CA SER A 347 -0.31 12.21 -13.67
C SER A 347 -0.46 13.57 -12.97
N ILE A 348 -0.58 13.52 -11.66
CA ILE A 348 -0.68 14.68 -10.77
C ILE A 348 0.53 14.63 -9.81
N PRO A 349 1.31 15.72 -9.67
CA PRO A 349 2.44 15.70 -8.75
C PRO A 349 1.94 15.70 -7.30
N PHE A 350 2.66 15.05 -6.40
CA PHE A 350 2.41 15.18 -4.97
C PHE A 350 2.63 16.62 -4.51
N THR A 351 1.79 17.08 -3.58
CA THR A 351 2.12 18.29 -2.81
C THR A 351 3.39 18.03 -2.00
N LYS A 352 4.08 19.09 -1.60
CA LYS A 352 5.24 18.94 -0.72
C LYS A 352 4.87 18.19 0.56
N MET A 353 3.73 18.53 1.17
CA MET A 353 3.28 17.90 2.42
C MET A 353 2.90 16.42 2.22
N THR A 354 2.35 16.04 1.06
CA THR A 354 2.12 14.62 0.73
C THR A 354 3.46 13.90 0.56
N LEU A 355 4.39 14.43 -0.25
CA LEU A 355 5.69 13.80 -0.48
C LEU A 355 6.51 13.66 0.82
N ASP A 356 6.53 14.69 1.66
CA ASP A 356 7.16 14.66 2.98
C ASP A 356 6.59 13.51 3.82
N ASN A 357 5.25 13.39 3.88
CA ASN A 357 4.57 12.36 4.66
C ASN A 357 4.69 10.95 4.08
N LEU A 358 4.88 10.78 2.76
CA LEU A 358 5.12 9.48 2.14
C LEU A 358 6.56 9.00 2.38
N LEU A 359 7.56 9.87 2.14
CA LEU A 359 8.97 9.52 2.30
C LEU A 359 9.48 9.58 3.74
N GLY A 360 8.75 10.28 4.62
CA GLY A 360 8.97 10.28 6.06
C GLY A 360 9.87 11.39 6.60
N ILE A 361 10.36 12.30 5.74
CA ILE A 361 11.21 13.45 6.09
C ILE A 361 10.64 14.76 5.53
N VAL A 362 10.94 15.88 6.17
CA VAL A 362 10.58 17.21 5.66
C VAL A 362 11.63 17.67 4.65
N HIS A 363 11.31 17.60 3.36
CA HIS A 363 12.19 18.09 2.31
C HIS A 363 12.41 19.60 2.44
N ASN A 364 13.58 20.10 2.03
CA ASN A 364 13.74 21.53 1.79
C ASN A 364 13.12 21.92 0.42
N GLU A 365 13.02 23.23 0.14
CA GLU A 365 12.43 23.72 -1.11
C GLU A 365 13.17 23.20 -2.36
N ALA A 366 14.50 23.09 -2.33
CA ALA A 366 15.30 22.62 -3.45
C ALA A 366 15.10 21.13 -3.75
N SER A 367 15.05 20.27 -2.72
CA SER A 367 14.74 18.84 -2.88
C SER A 367 13.32 18.63 -3.42
N TYR A 368 12.34 19.39 -2.93
CA TYR A 368 10.98 19.33 -3.48
C TYR A 368 10.90 19.89 -4.92
N LYS A 369 11.64 20.96 -5.22
CA LYS A 369 11.76 21.53 -6.57
C LYS A 369 12.37 20.53 -7.55
N TYR A 370 13.37 19.76 -7.12
CA TYR A 370 13.98 18.69 -7.91
C TYR A 370 12.97 17.61 -8.30
N TYR A 371 12.21 17.10 -7.32
CA TYR A 371 11.11 16.17 -7.59
C TYR A 371 10.09 16.75 -8.58
N PHE A 372 9.61 17.98 -8.34
CA PHE A 372 8.61 18.62 -9.21
C PHE A 372 9.13 18.89 -10.63
N ASP A 373 10.42 19.20 -10.79
CA ASP A 373 11.03 19.36 -12.12
C ASP A 373 11.20 18.01 -12.84
N SER A 374 11.56 16.94 -12.12
CA SER A 374 11.64 15.57 -12.65
C SER A 374 10.27 15.08 -13.15
N PHE A 375 9.22 15.29 -12.34
CA PHE A 375 7.82 15.10 -12.72
C PHE A 375 7.48 15.84 -14.03
N LEU A 376 7.76 17.15 -14.09
CA LEU A 376 7.46 17.97 -15.27
C LEU A 376 8.27 17.56 -16.50
N GLU A 377 9.48 17.01 -16.32
CA GLU A 377 10.28 16.50 -17.41
C GLU A 377 9.67 15.22 -18.00
N ASN A 378 9.25 14.28 -17.15
CA ASN A 378 8.63 13.04 -17.61
C ASN A 378 7.27 13.28 -18.29
N GLN A 379 6.43 14.19 -17.76
CA GLN A 379 5.19 14.60 -18.45
C GLN A 379 5.43 15.24 -19.83
N ARG A 380 6.59 15.88 -20.07
CA ARG A 380 6.97 16.38 -21.41
C ARG A 380 7.45 15.25 -22.33
N LYS A 381 8.14 14.24 -21.80
CA LYS A 381 8.63 13.06 -22.54
C LYS A 381 7.50 12.15 -23.00
N ARG A 382 6.46 11.96 -22.17
CA ARG A 382 5.28 11.10 -22.42
C ARG A 382 4.75 11.21 -23.86
N SER A 383 4.52 10.07 -24.51
CA SER A 383 3.83 10.00 -25.81
C SER A 383 2.35 10.34 -25.65
N ALA A 384 1.72 10.89 -26.70
CA ALA A 384 0.31 11.28 -26.64
C ALA A 384 -0.50 10.64 -27.78
N TYR A 385 -1.12 9.50 -27.48
CA TYR A 385 -1.87 8.66 -28.41
C TYR A 385 -3.34 9.06 -28.44
N ASN A 386 -3.96 9.25 -27.28
CA ASN A 386 -5.39 9.61 -27.10
C ASN A 386 -5.56 11.08 -26.63
N GLU A 387 -6.78 11.49 -26.26
CA GLU A 387 -7.06 12.84 -25.74
C GLU A 387 -6.63 13.04 -24.28
N MET A 388 -6.75 11.99 -23.44
CA MET A 388 -6.31 12.00 -22.04
C MET A 388 -4.80 12.19 -21.93
N ASP A 389 -3.99 11.49 -22.74
CA ASP A 389 -2.54 11.69 -22.80
C ASP A 389 -2.17 13.12 -23.17
N ARG A 390 -2.93 13.72 -24.10
CA ARG A 390 -2.76 15.13 -24.48
C ARG A 390 -3.14 16.06 -23.34
N LEU A 391 -4.15 15.73 -22.54
CA LEU A 391 -4.52 16.50 -21.36
C LEU A 391 -3.44 16.38 -20.27
N LYS A 392 -3.02 15.15 -19.93
CA LYS A 392 -1.91 14.82 -19.01
C LYS A 392 -0.65 15.62 -19.42
N LYS A 393 -0.18 15.45 -20.66
CA LYS A 393 1.03 16.10 -21.22
C LYS A 393 0.99 17.63 -21.29
N ASN A 394 -0.15 18.23 -21.65
CA ASN A 394 -0.24 19.67 -21.86
C ASN A 394 -0.60 20.46 -20.59
N THR A 395 -0.96 19.79 -19.49
CA THR A 395 -1.30 20.44 -18.23
C THR A 395 -0.05 21.05 -17.58
N ARG A 396 -0.11 22.34 -17.26
CA ARG A 396 1.00 23.10 -16.66
C ARG A 396 0.73 23.34 -15.19
N TRP A 397 1.21 22.44 -14.35
CA TRP A 397 1.03 22.49 -12.90
C TRP A 397 1.73 23.70 -12.25
N SER A 398 1.04 24.37 -11.33
CA SER A 398 1.59 25.48 -10.55
C SER A 398 2.47 24.98 -9.40
N TYR A 399 3.80 25.09 -9.51
CA TYR A 399 4.73 24.71 -8.44
C TYR A 399 4.36 25.31 -7.08
N HIS A 400 3.93 26.58 -7.05
CA HIS A 400 3.56 27.28 -5.82
C HIS A 400 2.29 26.70 -5.17
N ASP A 401 1.35 26.18 -5.96
CA ASP A 401 0.12 25.58 -5.42
C ASP A 401 0.45 24.27 -4.71
N PHE A 402 1.26 23.40 -5.35
CA PHE A 402 1.67 22.12 -4.76
C PHE A 402 2.71 22.26 -3.64
N LEU A 403 3.49 23.35 -3.62
CA LEU A 403 4.38 23.68 -2.51
C LEU A 403 3.62 24.01 -1.20
N ASN A 404 2.45 24.66 -1.30
CA ASN A 404 1.71 25.19 -0.15
C ASN A 404 0.44 24.39 0.22
N ALA A 405 -0.13 23.62 -0.70
CA ALA A 405 -1.31 22.81 -0.42
C ALA A 405 -1.01 21.63 0.48
N ALA A 406 -1.97 21.26 1.32
CA ALA A 406 -1.88 20.07 2.17
C ALA A 406 -1.98 18.78 1.33
N VAL A 407 -2.97 18.70 0.44
CA VAL A 407 -3.22 17.57 -0.46
C VAL A 407 -3.61 18.07 -1.84
N ALA A 408 -3.33 17.30 -2.89
CA ALA A 408 -3.49 17.75 -4.28
C ALA A 408 -4.93 18.15 -4.61
N LYS A 409 -5.93 17.44 -4.07
CA LYS A 409 -7.36 17.74 -4.30
C LYS A 409 -7.85 19.11 -3.81
N ASP A 410 -7.11 19.77 -2.92
CA ASP A 410 -7.44 21.12 -2.45
C ASP A 410 -7.07 22.19 -3.50
N ILE A 411 -6.18 21.85 -4.44
CA ILE A 411 -5.74 22.73 -5.53
C ILE A 411 -6.84 22.81 -6.59
N SER A 412 -7.26 24.02 -6.95
CA SER A 412 -8.36 24.19 -7.92
C SER A 412 -8.02 23.61 -9.30
N GLN A 413 -6.76 23.76 -9.74
CA GLN A 413 -6.27 23.18 -10.99
C GLN A 413 -6.42 21.65 -11.05
N VAL A 414 -6.16 20.96 -9.93
CA VAL A 414 -6.31 19.50 -9.82
C VAL A 414 -7.77 19.08 -9.97
N ARG A 415 -8.69 19.79 -9.32
CA ARG A 415 -10.14 19.50 -9.45
C ARG A 415 -10.63 19.74 -10.88
N ASP A 416 -10.19 20.81 -11.52
CA ASP A 416 -10.53 21.11 -12.93
C ASP A 416 -9.92 20.08 -13.91
N PHE A 417 -8.77 19.50 -13.57
CA PHE A 417 -8.13 18.43 -14.32
C PHE A 417 -8.89 17.11 -14.16
N LYS A 418 -9.14 16.64 -12.92
CA LYS A 418 -9.93 15.42 -12.67
C LYS A 418 -11.32 15.48 -13.29
N GLN A 419 -11.99 16.65 -13.24
CA GLN A 419 -13.28 16.85 -13.92
C GLN A 419 -13.24 16.76 -15.45
N LYS A 420 -12.08 17.00 -16.07
CA LYS A 420 -11.91 16.80 -17.53
C LYS A 420 -11.61 15.35 -17.85
N MET A 421 -10.72 14.71 -17.08
CA MET A 421 -10.43 13.27 -17.18
C MET A 421 -11.73 12.44 -17.08
N ALA A 422 -12.52 12.65 -16.02
CA ALA A 422 -13.79 11.94 -15.83
C ALA A 422 -14.82 12.17 -16.97
N ARG A 423 -14.76 13.30 -17.69
CA ARG A 423 -15.61 13.54 -18.88
C ARG A 423 -15.09 12.82 -20.12
N MET A 424 -13.79 12.55 -20.21
CA MET A 424 -13.18 11.77 -21.28
C MET A 424 -13.47 10.27 -21.10
N ASN A 425 -13.41 9.75 -19.86
CA ASN A 425 -13.73 8.35 -19.54
C ASN A 425 -15.22 7.99 -19.74
N HIS A 426 -16.09 8.96 -20.04
CA HIS A 426 -17.52 8.76 -20.32
C HIS A 426 -17.90 8.90 -21.82
N HIS A 427 -16.91 8.98 -22.73
CA HIS A 427 -17.11 9.22 -24.17
C HIS A 427 -16.40 8.19 -25.05
#